data_AF-A0A7J5EKH2-F1
#
_entry.id   AF-A0A7J5EKH2-F1
#
_cell.length_a   1.000
_cell.length_b   1.000
_cell.length_c   1.000
_cell.angle_alpha   90.00
_cell.angle_beta   90.00
_cell.angle_gamma   90.00
#
_symmetry.space_group_name_H-M   'P 1'
#
loop_
_entity.id
_entity.type
_entity.pdbx_description
1 polymer ?
#
loop_
_entity_poly.entity_id
_entity_poly.type
_entity_poly.pdbx_seq_one_letter_code
_entity_poly.pdbx_strand_id
1 'polypeptide(L)'
;MAFTEFETKRLEKVVGSFVEKHRPPPHIRPELDLTFRISGQSVEIVEVRPRWKGEPGETMEHPVAKATYVKTQELWRVFWMRADLKWHGYPPVPQVGSIEKFLALVAEDKHGCFFG
;
A
#
# COMPACT_ATOMS: atom_id res chain seq x y z
N MET A 1 17.14 10.72 -2.07
CA MET A 1 17.94 9.48 -1.94
C MET A 1 17.00 8.30 -2.03
N ALA A 2 17.38 7.19 -2.66
CA ALA A 2 16.57 5.97 -2.66
C ALA A 2 16.96 5.05 -1.49
N PHE A 3 16.16 4.01 -1.25
CA PHE A 3 16.59 2.86 -0.45
C PHE A 3 17.81 2.18 -1.09
N THR A 4 18.66 1.61 -0.26
CA THR A 4 19.73 0.70 -0.71
C THR A 4 19.12 -0.61 -1.20
N GLU A 5 19.85 -1.38 -2.01
CA GLU A 5 19.36 -2.65 -2.54
C GLU A 5 18.96 -3.64 -1.42
N PHE A 6 19.70 -3.66 -0.31
CA PHE A 6 19.38 -4.47 0.87
C PHE A 6 18.08 -4.04 1.56
N GLU A 7 17.87 -2.73 1.74
CA GLU A 7 16.64 -2.20 2.30
C GLU A 7 15.44 -2.52 1.40
N THR A 8 15.58 -2.33 0.09
CA THR A 8 14.53 -2.65 -0.89
C THR A 8 14.15 -4.12 -0.82
N LYS A 9 15.13 -5.06 -0.86
CA LYS A 9 14.83 -6.49 -0.75
C LYS A 9 14.16 -6.88 0.57
N ARG A 10 14.55 -6.23 1.67
CA ARG A 10 13.89 -6.43 2.97
C ARG A 10 12.44 -5.96 2.90
N LEU A 11 12.19 -4.76 2.36
CA LEU A 11 10.84 -4.21 2.21
C LEU A 11 9.99 -5.08 1.28
N GLU A 12 10.52 -5.51 0.14
CA GLU A 12 9.85 -6.43 -0.78
C GLU A 12 9.43 -7.73 -0.09
N LYS A 13 10.30 -8.31 0.74
CA LYS A 13 9.97 -9.52 1.50
C LYS A 13 8.85 -9.28 2.51
N VAL A 14 8.93 -8.18 3.26
CA VAL A 14 7.96 -7.86 4.32
C VAL A 14 6.60 -7.48 3.74
N VAL A 15 6.58 -6.56 2.76
CA VAL A 15 5.37 -6.10 2.09
C VAL A 15 4.78 -7.20 1.21
N GLY A 16 5.62 -7.98 0.52
CA GLY A 16 5.18 -9.14 -0.26
C GLY A 16 4.50 -10.19 0.61
N SER A 17 5.07 -10.52 1.79
CA SER A 17 4.43 -11.45 2.73
C SER A 17 3.07 -10.94 3.23
N PHE A 18 2.95 -9.63 3.43
CA PHE A 18 1.68 -9.00 3.78
C PHE A 18 0.65 -9.13 2.65
N VAL A 19 1.03 -8.75 1.43
CA VAL A 19 0.16 -8.83 0.27
C VAL A 19 -0.28 -10.26 0.02
N GLU A 20 0.61 -11.26 0.05
CA GLU A 20 0.25 -12.67 -0.11
C GLU A 20 -0.75 -13.15 0.97
N LYS A 21 -0.62 -12.67 2.22
CA LYS A 21 -1.52 -13.04 3.31
C LYS A 21 -2.90 -12.40 3.18
N HIS A 22 -2.97 -11.20 2.59
CA HIS A 22 -4.21 -10.44 2.43
C HIS A 22 -4.86 -10.59 1.05
N ARG A 23 -4.14 -11.17 0.07
CA ARG A 23 -4.68 -11.44 -1.25
C ARG A 23 -5.87 -12.40 -1.15
N PRO A 24 -6.94 -12.12 -1.89
CA PRO A 24 -8.08 -13.01 -1.89
C PRO A 24 -7.75 -14.32 -2.65
N PRO A 25 -8.59 -15.35 -2.47
CA PRO A 25 -8.42 -16.63 -3.13
C PRO A 25 -8.31 -16.49 -4.66
N PRO A 26 -7.66 -17.44 -5.36
CA PRO A 26 -7.44 -17.36 -6.81
C PRO A 26 -8.69 -17.11 -7.66
N HIS A 27 -9.87 -17.52 -7.20
CA HIS A 27 -11.13 -17.30 -7.90
C HIS A 27 -11.65 -15.86 -7.81
N ILE A 28 -11.22 -15.09 -6.81
CA ILE A 28 -11.59 -13.67 -6.61
C ILE A 28 -10.52 -12.73 -7.19
N ARG A 29 -9.27 -13.19 -7.36
CA ARG A 29 -8.17 -12.37 -7.94
C ARG A 29 -8.50 -11.69 -9.27
N PRO A 30 -9.31 -12.28 -10.17
CA PRO A 30 -9.76 -11.58 -11.37
C PRO A 30 -10.65 -10.37 -11.08
N GLU A 31 -11.34 -10.31 -9.93
CA GLU A 31 -12.26 -9.25 -9.53
C GLU A 31 -11.61 -8.23 -8.57
N LEU A 32 -10.70 -8.71 -7.73
CA LEU A 32 -9.99 -7.92 -6.74
C LEU A 32 -8.63 -8.55 -6.45
N ASP A 33 -7.55 -7.83 -6.69
CA ASP A 33 -6.20 -8.23 -6.31
C ASP A 33 -5.47 -7.11 -5.56
N LEU A 34 -4.44 -7.50 -4.81
CA LEU A 34 -3.58 -6.58 -4.09
C LEU A 34 -2.16 -6.69 -4.63
N THR A 35 -1.58 -5.54 -4.93
CA THR A 35 -0.19 -5.38 -5.34
C THR A 35 0.48 -4.29 -4.51
N PHE A 36 1.79 -4.18 -4.64
CA PHE A 36 2.57 -3.14 -3.99
C PHE A 36 3.64 -2.61 -4.93
N ARG A 37 4.04 -1.36 -4.70
CA ARG A 37 5.10 -0.69 -5.44
C ARG A 37 6.04 0.00 -4.47
N ILE A 38 7.34 -0.19 -4.67
CA ILE A 38 8.38 0.52 -3.92
C ILE A 38 9.01 1.52 -4.87
N SER A 39 8.94 2.81 -4.53
CA SER A 39 9.49 3.90 -5.35
C SER A 39 10.30 4.85 -4.48
N GLY A 40 11.62 4.86 -4.70
CA GLY A 40 12.56 5.69 -3.95
C GLY A 40 12.60 5.32 -2.47
N GLN A 41 11.90 6.08 -1.63
CA GLN A 41 11.73 5.84 -0.19
C GLN A 41 10.27 5.59 0.22
N SER A 42 9.40 5.37 -0.75
CA SER A 42 7.98 5.16 -0.53
C SER A 42 7.60 3.72 -0.85
N VAL A 43 6.76 3.15 0.00
CA VAL A 43 6.06 1.90 -0.21
C VAL A 43 4.60 2.25 -0.44
N GLU A 44 4.04 1.80 -1.54
CA GLU A 44 2.65 2.04 -1.93
C GLU A 44 1.95 0.69 -2.04
N ILE A 45 0.78 0.57 -1.43
CA ILE A 45 -0.13 -0.57 -1.58
C ILE A 45 -1.20 -0.13 -2.56
N VAL A 46 -1.42 -0.98 -3.55
CA VAL A 46 -2.30 -0.69 -4.68
C VAL A 46 -3.26 -1.87 -4.82
N GLU A 47 -4.53 -1.53 -4.89
CA GLU A 47 -5.58 -2.48 -5.18
C GLU A 47 -5.84 -2.48 -6.68
N VAL A 48 -5.98 -3.67 -7.27
CA VAL A 48 -6.17 -3.85 -8.70
C VAL A 48 -7.54 -4.48 -8.90
N ARG A 49 -8.41 -3.80 -9.63
CA ARG A 49 -9.75 -4.29 -9.97
C ARG A 49 -9.98 -4.20 -11.47
N PRO A 50 -10.85 -5.03 -12.07
CA PRO A 50 -11.30 -4.83 -13.44
C PRO A 50 -11.90 -3.44 -13.60
N ARG A 51 -11.57 -2.77 -14.70
CA ARG A 51 -12.15 -1.47 -15.00
C ARG A 51 -13.65 -1.63 -15.28
N TRP A 52 -14.47 -0.84 -14.60
CA TRP A 52 -15.91 -0.82 -14.86
C TRP A 52 -16.19 -0.38 -16.31
N LYS A 53 -16.84 -1.24 -17.09
CA LYS A 53 -17.05 -1.09 -18.56
C LYS A 53 -15.77 -0.99 -19.39
N GLY A 54 -14.64 -1.47 -18.88
CA GLY A 54 -13.40 -1.60 -19.67
C GLY A 54 -13.43 -2.79 -20.63
N GLU A 55 -12.40 -2.90 -21.47
CA GLU A 55 -12.20 -4.08 -22.32
C GLU A 55 -11.92 -5.33 -21.46
N PRO A 56 -12.24 -6.55 -21.94
CA PRO A 56 -11.91 -7.77 -21.22
C PRO A 56 -10.41 -7.85 -20.92
N GLY A 57 -10.05 -7.85 -19.63
CA GLY A 57 -8.66 -7.84 -19.16
C GLY A 57 -8.10 -6.46 -18.81
N GLU A 58 -8.86 -5.38 -19.05
CA GLU A 58 -8.49 -4.05 -18.60
C GLU A 58 -8.65 -3.93 -17.07
N THR A 59 -7.55 -3.63 -16.39
CA THR A 59 -7.51 -3.45 -14.94
C THR A 59 -7.23 -2.00 -14.58
N MET A 60 -7.72 -1.58 -13.42
CA MET A 60 -7.51 -0.27 -12.85
C MET A 60 -6.75 -0.40 -11.54
N GLU A 61 -5.67 0.36 -11.42
CA GLU A 61 -4.89 0.50 -10.20
C GLU A 61 -5.52 1.57 -9.30
N HIS A 62 -5.85 1.20 -8.08
CA HIS A 62 -6.36 2.06 -7.03
C HIS A 62 -5.33 2.10 -5.89
N PRO A 63 -4.47 3.14 -5.84
CA PRO A 63 -3.54 3.29 -4.72
C PRO A 63 -4.35 3.53 -3.44
N VAL A 64 -4.18 2.66 -2.45
CA VAL A 64 -4.98 2.69 -1.21
C VAL A 64 -4.18 3.28 -0.05
N ALA A 65 -2.92 2.88 0.09
CA ALA A 65 -2.09 3.27 1.22
C ALA A 65 -0.66 3.55 0.75
N LYS A 66 -0.01 4.54 1.37
CA LYS A 66 1.38 4.87 1.10
C LYS A 66 2.13 5.16 2.37
N ALA A 67 3.35 4.65 2.48
CA ALA A 67 4.28 4.96 3.55
C ALA A 67 5.57 5.53 2.95
N THR A 68 6.01 6.70 3.42
CA THR A 68 7.28 7.30 3.00
C THR A 68 8.25 7.37 4.16
N TYR A 69 9.44 6.78 3.99
CA TYR A 69 10.48 6.78 5.02
C TYR A 69 11.26 8.09 5.04
N VAL A 70 11.29 8.74 6.21
CA VAL A 70 12.01 9.98 6.48
C VAL A 70 13.28 9.64 7.26
N LYS A 71 14.40 9.50 6.53
CA LYS A 71 15.71 9.11 7.11
C LYS A 71 16.17 10.02 8.26
N THR A 72 15.93 11.32 8.17
CA THR A 72 16.32 12.29 9.20
C THR A 72 15.58 12.13 10.52
N GLN A 73 14.41 11.49 10.50
CA GLN A 73 13.58 11.26 11.67
C GLN A 73 13.50 9.78 12.05
N GLU A 74 14.05 8.89 11.22
CA GLU A 74 13.94 7.43 11.36
C GLU A 74 12.47 6.95 11.48
N LEU A 75 11.56 7.64 10.77
CA LEU A 75 10.12 7.42 10.85
C LEU A 75 9.50 7.25 9.46
N TRP A 76 8.43 6.48 9.40
CA TRP A 76 7.58 6.32 8.22
C TRP A 76 6.37 7.22 8.34
N ARG A 77 6.18 8.13 7.39
CA ARG A 77 4.95 8.91 7.26
C ARG A 77 3.90 8.09 6.54
N VAL A 78 2.69 8.05 7.10
CA VAL A 78 1.56 7.28 6.57
C VAL A 78 0.62 8.20 5.82
N PHE A 79 0.26 7.79 4.61
CA PHE A 79 -0.64 8.49 3.73
C PHE A 79 -1.76 7.56 3.24
N TRP A 80 -2.92 8.14 2.98
CA TRP A 80 -4.09 7.49 2.41
C TRP A 80 -4.55 8.28 1.19
N MET A 81 -5.11 7.57 0.21
CA MET A 81 -5.70 8.19 -0.97
C MET A 81 -7.13 8.59 -0.66
N ARG A 82 -7.46 9.88 -0.78
CA ARG A 82 -8.85 10.35 -0.62
C ARG A 82 -9.59 10.36 -1.95
N ALA A 83 -10.91 10.54 -1.87
CA ALA A 83 -11.79 10.68 -3.04
C ALA A 83 -11.42 11.87 -3.97
N ASP A 84 -10.57 12.80 -3.50
CA ASP A 84 -10.01 13.88 -4.34
C ASP A 84 -8.79 13.42 -5.18
N LEU A 85 -8.46 12.13 -5.14
CA LEU A 85 -7.32 11.50 -5.81
C LEU A 85 -5.97 12.09 -5.38
N LYS A 86 -5.90 12.62 -4.16
CA LYS A 86 -4.67 13.14 -3.56
C LYS A 86 -4.27 12.30 -2.35
N TRP A 87 -2.96 12.25 -2.12
CA TRP A 87 -2.40 11.69 -0.91
C TRP A 87 -2.56 12.66 0.25
N HIS A 88 -3.23 12.21 1.31
CA HIS A 88 -3.34 12.93 2.57
C HIS A 88 -2.58 12.20 3.66
N GLY A 89 -2.06 12.91 4.67
CA GLY A 89 -1.54 12.25 5.86
C GLY A 89 -2.66 11.52 6.59
N TYR A 90 -2.40 10.32 7.10
CA TYR A 90 -3.40 9.55 7.83
C TYR A 90 -3.60 10.12 9.23
N PRO A 91 -4.72 10.81 9.54
CA PRO A 91 -4.83 11.61 10.76
C PRO A 91 -4.73 10.81 12.07
N PRO A 92 -5.31 9.59 12.18
CA PRO A 92 -5.19 8.81 13.41
C PRO A 92 -3.75 8.42 13.76
N VAL A 93 -2.97 8.02 12.75
CA VAL A 93 -1.58 7.62 12.92
C VAL A 93 -0.74 8.14 11.74
N PRO A 94 -0.30 9.41 11.80
CA PRO A 94 0.38 10.06 10.66
C PRO A 94 1.80 9.54 10.46
N GLN A 95 2.37 8.87 11.47
CA GLN A 95 3.71 8.33 11.41
C GLN A 95 3.86 7.05 12.25
N VAL A 96 4.73 6.15 11.80
CA VAL A 96 5.09 4.91 12.50
C VAL A 96 6.59 4.67 12.47
N GLY A 97 7.11 3.95 13.48
CA GLY A 97 8.54 3.64 13.57
C GLY A 97 9.04 2.50 12.68
N SER A 98 8.15 1.80 11.99
CA SER A 98 8.51 0.58 11.26
C SER A 98 7.49 0.26 10.19
N ILE A 99 7.92 -0.35 9.08
CA ILE A 99 7.02 -0.73 7.98
C ILE A 99 5.97 -1.75 8.44
N GLU A 100 6.30 -2.63 9.38
CA GLU A 100 5.40 -3.65 9.90
C GLU A 100 4.20 -3.02 10.62
N LYS A 101 4.41 -1.91 11.34
CA LYS A 101 3.33 -1.14 11.96
C LYS A 101 2.45 -0.45 10.92
N PHE A 102 3.04 0.05 9.84
CA PHE A 102 2.26 0.59 8.72
C PHE A 102 1.36 -0.50 8.11
N LEU A 103 1.92 -1.68 7.83
CA LEU A 103 1.15 -2.81 7.30
C LEU A 103 0.05 -3.26 8.25
N ALA A 104 0.31 -3.29 9.56
CA ALA A 104 -0.71 -3.59 10.56
C ALA A 104 -1.86 -2.57 10.56
N LEU A 105 -1.57 -1.27 10.43
CA LEU A 105 -2.61 -0.24 10.31
C LEU A 105 -3.46 -0.42 9.06
N VAL A 106 -2.83 -0.77 7.94
CA VAL A 106 -3.54 -1.03 6.68
C VAL A 106 -4.41 -2.27 6.82
N ALA A 107 -3.92 -3.35 7.43
CA ALA A 107 -4.73 -4.55 7.67
C ALA A 107 -5.88 -4.36 8.65
N GLU A 108 -5.67 -3.58 9.70
CA GLU A 108 -6.73 -3.28 10.68
C GLU A 108 -7.84 -2.46 10.02
N ASP A 109 -7.46 -1.52 9.16
CA ASP A 109 -8.32 -0.56 8.47
C ASP A 109 -9.52 -0.09 9.30
N LYS A 110 -9.23 0.26 10.56
CA LYS A 110 -10.24 0.54 11.58
C LYS A 110 -11.26 1.61 11.16
N HIS A 111 -10.84 2.50 10.27
CA HIS A 111 -11.61 3.65 9.82
C HIS A 111 -12.14 3.50 8.39
N GLY A 112 -11.96 2.36 7.72
CA GLY A 112 -12.36 2.16 6.32
C GLY A 112 -11.70 3.17 5.38
N CYS A 113 -10.46 3.52 5.69
CA CYS A 113 -9.70 4.56 5.01
C CYS A 113 -8.82 4.00 3.89
N PHE A 114 -8.48 2.71 3.96
CA PHE A 114 -7.60 2.06 3.00
C PHE A 114 -8.39 1.15 2.06
N PHE A 115 -9.27 0.31 2.59
CA PHE A 115 -10.09 -0.60 1.81
C PHE A 115 -11.56 -0.17 1.88
N GLY A 116 -12.20 -0.08 0.71
CA GLY A 116 -13.58 0.40 0.57
C GLY A 116 -14.24 -0.07 -0.71
#